data_AF-A0A673X0N3-F1
#
_entry.id   AF-A0A673X0N3-F1
#
_cell.length_a   1.000
_cell.length_b   1.000
_cell.length_c   1.000
_cell.angle_alpha   90.00
_cell.angle_beta   90.00
_cell.angle_gamma   90.00
#
_symmetry.space_group_name_H-M   'P 1'
#
loop_
_entity.id
_entity.type
_entity.pdbx_description
1 polymer ?
#
loop_
_entity_poly.entity_id
_entity_poly.type
_entity_poly.pdbx_seq_one_letter_code
_entity_poly.pdbx_strand_id
1 'polypeptide(L)'
;MAVGAFPIAKLLYLGVRQLSKPVANRLKAGALRSDFFKTYVCLPPGQIYHWVEMRTKMRIMGFRGSTIKPLNEEAAAELGAELLGEAIIFIVGGGCMILEYSRQAANSKRKEEELSHTIGSLQTQIGELALNTETLDARLREVNRLLLSLPPPGLAPSPPATTQLPVSDPATTLASSSVDPSQK
;
A
#
# COMPACT_ATOMS: atom_id res chain seq x y z
N MET A 1 -4.18 2.39 -3.74
CA MET A 1 -4.08 3.82 -3.38
C MET A 1 -4.28 3.97 -1.88
N ALA A 2 -3.22 4.22 -1.12
CA ALA A 2 -3.27 4.40 0.33
C ALA A 2 -3.73 5.83 0.68
N VAL A 3 -4.99 6.14 0.40
CA VAL A 3 -5.64 7.39 0.84
C VAL A 3 -6.22 7.14 2.23
N GLY A 4 -5.34 7.06 3.24
CA GLY A 4 -5.76 6.78 4.63
C GLY A 4 -4.86 7.40 5.70
N ALA A 5 -3.59 7.71 5.37
CA ALA A 5 -2.65 8.26 6.35
C ALA A 5 -2.84 9.77 6.59
N PHE A 6 -3.20 10.53 5.56
CA PHE A 6 -3.33 11.99 5.64
C PHE A 6 -4.58 12.50 6.41
N PRO A 7 -5.76 11.84 6.37
CA PRO A 7 -6.94 12.27 7.12
C PRO A 7 -6.81 12.00 8.62
N ILE A 8 -6.26 10.86 9.01
CA ILE A 8 -6.30 10.43 10.42
C ILE A 8 -5.29 11.21 11.26
N ALA A 9 -4.08 11.47 10.75
CA ALA A 9 -3.10 12.30 11.43
C ALA A 9 -3.63 13.74 11.66
N LYS A 10 -4.33 14.30 10.66
CA LYS A 10 -4.97 15.62 10.78
C LYS A 10 -6.14 15.63 11.77
N LEU A 11 -6.95 14.58 11.80
CA LEU A 11 -8.07 14.45 12.74
C LEU A 11 -7.59 14.25 14.18
N LEU A 12 -6.53 13.47 14.39
CA LEU A 12 -5.86 13.36 15.69
C LEU A 12 -5.33 14.72 16.14
N TYR A 13 -4.61 15.43 15.27
CA TYR A 13 -4.07 16.75 15.58
C TYR A 13 -5.16 17.78 15.93
N LEU A 14 -6.25 17.81 15.16
CA LEU A 14 -7.37 18.71 15.40
C LEU A 14 -8.16 18.32 16.66
N GLY A 15 -8.40 17.02 16.86
CA GLY A 15 -9.09 16.48 18.03
C GLY A 15 -8.37 16.81 19.32
N VAL A 16 -7.05 16.61 19.36
CA VAL A 16 -6.21 17.08 20.47
C VAL A 16 -6.42 18.57 20.67
N ARG A 17 -6.21 19.40 19.65
CA ARG A 17 -6.24 20.86 19.81
C ARG A 17 -7.62 21.41 20.22
N GLN A 18 -8.71 20.74 19.84
CA GLN A 18 -10.08 21.19 20.12
C GLN A 18 -10.68 20.61 21.40
N LEU A 19 -10.29 19.41 21.81
CA LEU A 19 -10.74 18.81 23.08
C LEU A 19 -9.89 19.27 24.27
N SER A 20 -8.64 19.67 24.05
CA SER A 20 -7.72 20.06 25.13
C SER A 20 -8.25 21.24 25.96
N LYS A 21 -8.75 22.29 25.29
CA LYS A 21 -9.28 23.48 25.97
C LYS A 21 -10.52 23.21 26.85
N PRO A 22 -11.60 22.58 26.36
CA PRO A 22 -12.77 22.31 27.19
C PRO A 22 -12.47 21.31 28.31
N VAL A 23 -11.61 20.31 28.08
CA VAL A 23 -11.26 19.31 29.11
C VAL A 23 -10.38 19.93 30.20
N ALA A 24 -9.39 20.74 29.83
CA ALA A 24 -8.59 21.50 30.79
C ALA A 24 -9.46 22.43 31.66
N ASN A 25 -10.42 23.13 31.05
CA ASN A 25 -11.35 23.99 31.79
C ASN A 25 -12.24 23.20 32.75
N ARG A 26 -12.66 21.98 32.39
CA ARG A 26 -13.43 21.09 33.30
C ARG A 26 -12.57 20.57 34.44
N LEU A 27 -11.31 20.21 34.17
CA LEU A 27 -10.35 19.76 35.18
C LEU A 27 -9.98 20.89 36.15
N LYS A 28 -9.81 22.13 35.68
CA LYS A 28 -9.67 23.32 36.54
C LYS A 28 -10.86 23.50 37.46
N ALA A 29 -12.08 23.45 36.91
CA ALA A 29 -13.29 23.55 37.72
C ALA A 29 -13.42 22.40 38.73
N GLY A 30 -12.90 21.21 38.42
CA GLY A 30 -12.81 20.07 39.33
C GLY A 30 -11.75 20.21 40.42
N ALA A 31 -10.58 20.76 40.08
CA ALA A 31 -9.49 21.03 41.02
C ALA A 31 -9.85 22.10 42.05
N LEU A 32 -10.66 23.09 41.66
CA LEU A 32 -11.23 24.09 42.58
C LEU A 32 -12.31 23.50 43.50
N ARG A 33 -12.90 22.36 43.13
CA ARG A 33 -13.98 21.72 43.89
C ARG A 33 -13.48 20.70 44.92
N SER A 34 -12.24 20.22 44.78
CA SER A 34 -11.62 19.36 45.78
C SER A 34 -10.11 19.58 45.88
N ASP A 35 -9.64 19.89 47.09
CA ASP A 35 -8.20 20.00 47.36
C ASP A 35 -7.47 18.65 47.22
N PHE A 36 -8.19 17.53 47.33
CA PHE A 36 -7.61 16.21 47.09
C PHE A 36 -7.15 16.06 45.63
N PHE A 37 -8.01 16.43 44.67
CA PHE A 37 -7.63 16.40 43.26
C PHE A 37 -6.56 17.45 42.94
N LYS A 38 -6.64 18.63 43.57
CA LYS A 38 -5.61 19.68 43.44
C LYS A 38 -4.24 19.16 43.86
N THR A 39 -4.13 18.56 45.04
CA THR A 39 -2.86 18.15 45.66
C THR A 39 -2.32 16.83 45.14
N TYR A 40 -3.18 15.84 44.84
CA TYR A 40 -2.73 14.51 44.41
C TYR A 40 -2.61 14.37 42.89
N VAL A 41 -3.38 15.13 42.11
CA VAL A 41 -3.51 14.91 40.66
C VAL A 41 -2.93 16.09 39.87
N CYS A 42 -3.18 17.33 40.28
CA CYS A 42 -2.73 18.51 39.54
C CYS A 42 -1.39 19.10 40.02
N LEU A 43 -1.12 19.10 41.33
CA LEU A 43 0.13 19.63 41.90
C LEU A 43 1.38 18.85 41.47
N PRO A 44 1.42 17.50 41.47
CA PRO A 44 2.64 16.78 41.15
C PRO A 44 3.14 17.03 39.72
N PRO A 45 2.28 16.99 38.67
CA PRO A 45 2.71 17.37 37.32
C PRO A 45 3.17 18.82 37.21
N GLY A 46 2.46 19.76 37.86
CA GLY A 46 2.83 21.19 37.86
C GLY A 46 4.18 21.47 38.54
N GLN A 47 4.44 20.81 39.67
CA GLN A 47 5.72 20.94 40.38
C GLN A 47 6.88 20.24 39.64
N ILE A 48 6.63 19.08 39.02
CA ILE A 48 7.61 18.38 38.18
C ILE A 48 7.99 19.24 36.97
N TYR A 49 7.02 19.88 36.32
CA TYR A 49 7.28 20.77 35.18
C TYR A 49 8.23 21.91 35.58
N HIS A 50 7.92 22.62 36.66
CA HIS A 50 8.77 23.69 37.19
C HIS A 50 10.15 23.19 37.62
N TRP A 51 10.22 22.00 38.22
CA TRP A 51 11.48 21.37 38.59
C TRP A 51 12.35 21.04 37.37
N VAL A 52 11.76 20.45 36.31
CA VAL A 52 12.45 20.14 35.05
C VAL A 52 12.89 21.41 34.34
N GLU A 53 12.02 22.42 34.28
CA GLU A 53 12.31 23.71 33.64
C GLU A 53 13.49 24.41 34.34
N MET A 54 13.42 24.54 35.67
CA MET A 54 14.51 25.12 36.45
C MET A 54 15.79 24.29 36.38
N ARG A 55 15.70 22.95 36.44
CA ARG A 55 16.86 22.05 36.30
C ARG A 55 17.54 22.22 34.94
N THR A 56 16.76 22.38 33.88
CA THR A 56 17.24 22.54 32.50
C THR A 56 17.85 23.92 32.30
N LYS A 57 17.17 24.98 32.75
CA LYS A 57 17.69 26.37 32.70
C LYS A 57 19.00 26.53 33.47
N MET A 58 19.11 25.90 34.65
CA MET A 58 20.36 25.85 35.43
C MET A 58 21.47 25.06 34.73
N ARG A 59 21.13 23.97 34.03
CA ARG A 59 22.11 23.16 33.29
C ARG A 59 22.63 23.90 32.05
N ILE A 60 21.77 24.64 31.36
CA ILE A 60 22.12 25.40 30.15
C ILE A 60 22.90 26.68 30.48
N MET A 61 22.50 27.41 31.53
CA MET A 61 23.19 28.65 31.95
C MET A 61 24.39 28.42 32.87
N GLY A 62 24.73 27.17 33.21
CA GLY A 62 25.94 26.81 33.97
C GLY A 62 25.95 27.19 35.46
N PHE A 63 24.94 27.91 35.96
CA PHE A 63 24.83 28.27 37.37
C PHE A 63 24.26 27.13 38.22
N ARG A 64 24.98 26.77 39.29
CA ARG A 64 24.54 25.81 40.32
C ARG A 64 24.15 26.60 41.56
N GLY A 65 22.85 26.70 41.85
CA GLY A 65 22.40 27.03 43.21
C GLY A 65 21.54 28.27 43.38
N SER A 66 20.47 28.43 42.59
CA SER A 66 19.31 29.17 43.13
C SER A 66 18.23 28.19 43.54
N THR A 67 17.82 28.29 44.81
CA THR A 67 16.73 27.51 45.39
C THR A 67 15.46 27.78 44.57
N ILE A 68 14.93 26.72 43.98
CA ILE A 68 13.65 26.71 43.27
C ILE A 68 12.59 27.19 44.26
N LYS A 69 12.13 28.44 44.11
CA LYS A 69 10.97 28.90 44.88
C LYS A 69 9.77 28.11 44.35
N PRO A 70 9.06 27.35 45.22
CA PRO A 70 7.89 26.61 44.78
C PRO A 70 6.90 27.61 44.19
N LEU A 71 6.40 27.30 43.00
CA LEU A 71 5.40 28.10 42.30
C LEU A 71 4.13 28.17 43.17
N ASN A 72 3.38 29.27 43.08
CA ASN A 72 2.11 29.41 43.78
C ASN A 72 1.25 28.15 43.50
N GLU A 73 0.75 27.51 44.55
CA GLU A 73 0.07 26.20 44.44
C GLU A 73 -1.11 26.23 43.47
N GLU A 74 -1.76 27.39 43.36
CA GLU A 74 -2.84 27.65 42.41
C GLU A 74 -2.37 27.62 40.96
N ALA A 75 -1.23 28.24 40.66
CA ALA A 75 -0.65 28.26 39.31
C ALA A 75 -0.14 26.87 38.90
N ALA A 76 0.44 26.11 39.84
CA ALA A 76 0.86 24.74 39.59
C ALA A 76 -0.35 23.81 39.32
N ALA A 77 -1.46 24.01 40.03
CA ALA A 77 -2.69 23.27 39.80
C ALA A 77 -3.33 23.58 38.45
N GLU A 78 -3.31 24.85 38.04
CA GLU A 78 -3.81 25.32 36.73
C GLU A 78 -3.02 24.71 35.57
N LEU A 79 -1.68 24.73 35.65
CA LEU A 79 -0.81 24.12 34.64
C LEU A 79 -0.94 22.59 34.62
N GLY A 80 -1.04 21.98 35.80
CA GLY A 80 -1.23 20.53 35.94
C GLY A 80 -2.56 20.05 35.37
N ALA A 81 -3.66 20.79 35.58
CA ALA A 81 -4.97 20.47 35.03
C ALA A 81 -5.00 20.54 33.49
N GLU A 82 -4.30 21.52 32.89
CA GLU A 82 -4.14 21.61 31.44
C GLU A 82 -3.38 20.41 30.89
N LEU A 83 -2.19 20.12 31.43
CA LEU A 83 -1.34 19.01 30.98
C LEU A 83 -2.04 17.65 31.12
N LEU A 84 -2.78 17.46 32.21
CA LEU A 84 -3.46 16.20 32.50
C LEU A 84 -4.69 16.01 31.61
N GLY A 85 -5.39 17.10 31.26
CA GLY A 85 -6.47 17.07 30.27
C GLY A 85 -5.97 16.67 28.88
N GLU A 86 -4.85 17.24 28.46
CA GLU A 86 -4.19 16.88 27.21
C GLU A 86 -3.74 15.41 27.21
N ALA A 87 -3.10 14.97 28.29
CA ALA A 87 -2.62 13.59 28.43
C ALA A 87 -3.76 12.56 28.37
N ILE A 88 -4.89 12.81 29.03
CA ILE A 88 -6.05 11.90 28.99
C ILE A 88 -6.59 11.77 27.55
N ILE A 89 -6.77 12.89 26.84
CA ILE A 89 -7.27 12.87 25.46
C ILE A 89 -6.28 12.15 24.55
N PHE A 90 -4.97 12.38 24.72
CA PHE A 90 -3.93 11.70 23.96
C PHE A 90 -3.89 10.19 24.22
N ILE A 91 -4.04 9.76 25.47
CA ILE A 91 -4.04 8.33 25.83
C ILE A 91 -5.29 7.65 25.27
N VAL A 92 -6.47 8.26 25.45
CA VAL A 92 -7.72 7.68 24.96
C VAL A 92 -7.75 7.67 23.43
N GLY A 93 -7.42 8.79 22.79
CA GLY A 93 -7.39 8.92 21.33
C GLY A 93 -6.28 8.09 20.69
N GLY A 94 -5.08 8.11 21.25
CA GLY A 94 -3.93 7.31 20.79
C GLY A 94 -4.15 5.81 21.02
N GLY A 95 -4.72 5.42 22.16
CA GLY A 95 -5.10 4.04 22.45
C GLY A 95 -6.15 3.53 21.46
N CYS A 96 -7.22 4.28 21.23
CA CYS A 96 -8.25 3.91 20.23
C CYS A 96 -7.66 3.81 18.82
N MET A 97 -6.77 4.75 18.44
CA MET A 97 -6.07 4.73 17.16
C MET A 97 -5.23 3.47 16.97
N ILE A 98 -4.43 3.09 17.98
CA ILE A 98 -3.59 1.89 17.92
C ILE A 98 -4.46 0.63 17.85
N LEU A 99 -5.55 0.57 18.60
CA LEU A 99 -6.48 -0.55 18.57
C LEU A 99 -7.14 -0.70 17.19
N GLU A 100 -7.67 0.38 16.62
CA GLU A 100 -8.24 0.35 15.25
C GLU A 100 -7.18 0.01 14.20
N TYR A 101 -5.96 0.53 14.33
CA TYR A 101 -4.85 0.18 13.44
C TYR A 101 -4.53 -1.32 13.53
N SER A 102 -4.45 -1.88 14.73
CA SER A 102 -4.20 -3.31 14.93
C SER A 102 -5.31 -4.18 14.32
N ARG A 103 -6.57 -3.74 14.48
CA ARG A 103 -7.74 -4.42 13.91
C ARG A 103 -7.76 -4.33 12.38
N GLN A 104 -7.43 -3.17 11.81
CA GLN A 104 -7.33 -3.01 10.36
C GLN A 104 -6.15 -3.79 9.77
N ALA A 105 -5.00 -3.83 10.46
CA ALA A 105 -3.83 -4.57 10.01
C ALA A 105 -4.13 -6.07 9.91
N ALA A 106 -4.88 -6.65 10.85
CA ALA A 106 -5.32 -8.04 10.78
C ALA A 106 -6.21 -8.32 9.55
N ASN A 107 -7.13 -7.41 9.22
CA ASN A 107 -8.00 -7.53 8.05
C ASN A 107 -7.26 -7.31 6.72
N SER A 108 -6.24 -6.44 6.68
CA SER A 108 -5.43 -6.21 5.49
C SER A 108 -4.60 -7.44 5.12
N LYS A 109 -4.05 -8.17 6.10
CA LYS A 109 -3.30 -9.42 5.84
C LYS A 109 -4.17 -10.50 5.18
N ARG A 110 -5.40 -10.70 5.66
CA ARG A 110 -6.34 -11.66 5.04
C ARG A 110 -6.66 -11.30 3.58
N LYS A 111 -6.82 -10.01 3.27
CA LYS A 111 -7.04 -9.55 1.90
C LYS A 111 -5.82 -9.78 1.01
N GLU A 112 -4.61 -9.60 1.54
CA GLU A 112 -3.37 -9.86 0.80
C GLU A 112 -3.21 -11.35 0.48
N GLU A 113 -3.58 -12.23 1.41
CA GLU A 113 -3.62 -13.69 1.20
C GLU A 113 -4.64 -14.07 0.11
N GLU A 114 -5.87 -13.52 0.15
CA GLU A 114 -6.91 -13.75 -0.86
C GLU A 114 -6.48 -13.27 -2.26
N LEU A 115 -5.87 -12.09 -2.34
CA LEU A 115 -5.33 -11.55 -3.60
C LEU A 115 -4.19 -12.42 -4.14
N SER A 116 -3.28 -12.85 -3.27
CA SER A 116 -2.16 -13.72 -3.66
C SER A 116 -2.66 -15.07 -4.20
N HIS A 117 -3.67 -15.65 -3.55
CA HIS A 117 -4.32 -16.87 -4.02
C HIS A 117 -4.99 -16.67 -5.39
N THR A 118 -5.68 -15.54 -5.56
CA THR A 118 -6.33 -15.20 -6.84
C THR A 118 -5.30 -15.10 -7.98
N ILE A 119 -4.17 -14.41 -7.75
CA ILE A 119 -3.09 -14.31 -8.73
C ILE A 119 -2.51 -15.69 -9.07
N GLY A 120 -2.24 -16.53 -8.07
CA GLY A 120 -1.74 -17.88 -8.30
C GLY A 120 -2.71 -18.74 -9.11
N SER A 121 -4.02 -18.64 -8.82
CA SER A 121 -5.05 -19.36 -9.57
C SER A 121 -5.13 -18.92 -11.03
N LEU A 122 -5.03 -17.62 -11.31
CA LEU A 122 -5.04 -17.08 -12.67
C LEU A 122 -3.80 -17.51 -13.45
N GLN A 123 -2.61 -17.50 -12.82
CA GLN A 123 -1.38 -18.00 -13.45
C GLN A 123 -1.50 -19.48 -13.81
N THR A 124 -2.12 -20.28 -12.94
CA THR A 124 -2.36 -21.71 -13.18
C THR A 124 -3.31 -21.92 -14.36
N GLN A 125 -4.43 -21.20 -14.40
CA GLN A 125 -5.39 -21.27 -15.52
C GLN A 125 -4.74 -20.85 -16.85
N ILE A 126 -3.93 -19.79 -16.86
CA ILE A 126 -3.17 -19.37 -18.05
C ILE A 126 -2.22 -20.48 -18.50
N GLY A 127 -1.52 -21.13 -17.56
CA GLY A 127 -0.65 -22.27 -17.85
C GLY A 127 -1.40 -23.44 -18.49
N GLU A 128 -2.54 -23.83 -17.94
CA GLU A 128 -3.39 -24.90 -18.50
C GLU A 128 -3.92 -24.54 -19.90
N LEU A 129 -4.38 -23.30 -20.08
CA LEU A 129 -4.82 -22.78 -21.39
C LEU A 129 -3.68 -22.81 -22.42
N ALA A 130 -2.45 -22.48 -22.01
CA ALA A 130 -1.28 -22.55 -22.88
C ALA A 130 -0.98 -24.00 -23.30
N LEU A 131 -0.99 -24.95 -22.36
CA LEU A 131 -0.80 -26.38 -22.66
C LEU A 131 -1.89 -26.94 -23.60
N ASN A 132 -3.14 -26.54 -23.39
CA ASN A 132 -4.24 -26.92 -24.29
C ASN A 132 -4.02 -26.36 -25.70
N THR A 133 -3.52 -25.13 -25.81
CA THR A 133 -3.19 -24.49 -27.10
C THR A 133 -2.07 -25.25 -27.81
N GLU A 134 -1.00 -25.62 -27.11
CA GLU A 134 0.08 -26.43 -27.67
C GLU A 134 -0.41 -27.82 -28.11
N THR A 135 -1.30 -28.43 -27.34
CA THR A 135 -1.90 -29.74 -27.67
C THR A 135 -2.74 -29.64 -28.94
N LEU A 136 -3.58 -28.61 -29.05
CA LEU A 136 -4.39 -28.35 -30.24
C LEU A 136 -3.51 -28.13 -31.48
N ASP A 137 -2.42 -27.38 -31.35
CA ASP A 137 -1.48 -27.17 -32.46
C ASP A 137 -0.77 -28.46 -32.90
N ALA A 138 -0.36 -29.30 -31.94
CA ALA A 138 0.21 -30.62 -32.23
C ALA A 138 -0.78 -31.53 -32.98
N ARG A 139 -2.05 -31.56 -32.54
CA ARG A 139 -3.12 -32.29 -33.22
C ARG A 139 -3.39 -31.76 -34.63
N LEU A 140 -3.36 -30.44 -34.80
CA LEU A 140 -3.54 -29.81 -36.10
C LEU A 140 -2.43 -30.23 -37.09
N ARG A 141 -1.18 -30.25 -36.62
CA ARG A 141 -0.03 -30.73 -37.43
C ARG A 141 -0.15 -32.21 -37.79
N GLU A 142 -0.65 -33.03 -36.88
CA GLU A 142 -0.91 -34.46 -37.10
C GLU A 142 -1.98 -34.67 -38.18
N VAL A 143 -3.11 -33.97 -38.08
CA VAL A 143 -4.18 -34.00 -39.09
C VAL A 143 -3.70 -33.52 -40.45
N ASN A 144 -2.91 -32.44 -40.49
CA ASN A 144 -2.35 -31.92 -41.74
C ASN A 144 -1.43 -32.97 -42.41
N ARG A 145 -0.59 -33.66 -41.62
CA ARG A 145 0.21 -34.79 -42.12
C ARG A 145 -0.63 -35.93 -42.66
N LEU A 146 -1.73 -36.29 -42.00
CA LEU A 146 -2.64 -37.34 -42.49
C LEU A 146 -3.33 -36.94 -43.80
N LEU A 147 -3.77 -35.68 -43.92
CA LEU A 147 -4.32 -35.14 -45.17
C LEU A 147 -3.31 -35.16 -46.32
N LEU A 148 -2.04 -34.82 -46.06
CA LEU A 148 -0.96 -34.91 -47.05
C LEU A 148 -0.61 -36.35 -47.44
N SER A 149 -0.87 -37.33 -46.57
CA SER A 149 -0.64 -38.75 -46.84
C SER A 149 -1.77 -39.44 -47.61
N LEU A 150 -2.93 -38.80 -47.75
CA LEU A 150 -4.04 -39.31 -48.54
C LEU A 150 -3.74 -39.13 -50.04
N PRO A 151 -3.82 -40.20 -50.85
CA PRO A 151 -3.68 -40.09 -52.31
C PRO A 151 -4.71 -39.10 -52.90
N PRO A 152 -4.33 -38.30 -53.92
CA PRO A 152 -5.27 -37.38 -54.56
C PRO A 152 -6.48 -38.14 -55.11
N PRO A 153 -7.70 -37.60 -54.99
CA PRO A 153 -8.89 -38.28 -55.46
C PRO A 153 -8.88 -38.32 -56.99
N GLY A 154 -8.61 -39.51 -57.52
CA GLY A 154 -8.93 -39.93 -58.89
C GLY A 154 -8.18 -39.22 -60.01
N LEU A 155 -7.00 -39.74 -60.36
CA LEU A 155 -6.63 -39.85 -61.78
C LEU A 155 -6.25 -41.32 -62.06
N ALA A 156 -7.13 -42.01 -62.77
CA ALA A 156 -6.97 -43.39 -63.22
C ALA A 156 -5.83 -43.54 -64.26
N PRO A 157 -5.30 -44.76 -64.50
CA PRO A 157 -4.01 -44.98 -65.17
C PRO A 157 -4.11 -45.21 -66.69
N SER A 158 -3.05 -44.89 -67.46
CA SER A 158 -2.55 -45.63 -68.65
C SER A 158 -1.47 -44.81 -69.41
N PRO A 159 -0.68 -45.37 -70.36
CA PRO A 159 0.17 -46.58 -70.35
C PRO A 159 1.65 -46.24 -70.75
N PRO A 160 2.59 -47.19 -70.99
CA PRO A 160 4.04 -46.96 -70.81
C PRO A 160 4.85 -46.57 -72.07
N ALA A 161 5.99 -45.91 -71.78
CA ALA A 161 7.29 -45.85 -72.45
C ALA A 161 7.39 -45.44 -73.94
N THR A 162 8.20 -44.41 -74.23
CA THR A 162 9.30 -44.46 -75.22
C THR A 162 10.21 -43.24 -75.07
N THR A 163 11.49 -43.52 -74.82
CA THR A 163 12.72 -42.75 -75.07
C THR A 163 12.59 -41.57 -76.05
N GLN A 164 13.10 -40.38 -75.69
CA GLN A 164 14.06 -39.57 -76.48
C GLN A 164 14.56 -38.35 -75.66
N LEU A 165 15.89 -38.22 -75.56
CA LEU A 165 16.66 -36.99 -75.29
C LEU A 165 16.74 -36.15 -76.59
N PRO A 166 17.41 -34.97 -76.68
CA PRO A 166 17.59 -33.82 -75.76
C PRO A 166 17.32 -32.45 -76.48
N VAL A 167 17.76 -31.34 -75.85
CA VAL A 167 18.16 -30.03 -76.46
C VAL A 167 17.09 -28.95 -76.63
N SER A 168 17.27 -27.80 -75.96
CA SER A 168 17.53 -26.47 -76.55
C SER A 168 17.23 -25.34 -75.53
N ASP A 169 18.27 -24.79 -74.92
CA ASP A 169 18.35 -23.36 -74.57
C ASP A 169 18.21 -22.48 -75.85
N PRO A 170 18.10 -21.13 -75.83
CA PRO A 170 18.37 -20.20 -74.73
C PRO A 170 17.39 -19.00 -74.61
N ALA A 171 17.74 -18.10 -73.69
CA ALA A 171 17.83 -16.65 -73.94
C ALA A 171 16.61 -15.75 -73.64
N THR A 172 16.83 -14.92 -72.60
CA THR A 172 16.99 -13.45 -72.79
C THR A 172 15.70 -12.64 -72.72
N THR A 173 15.51 -12.00 -71.55
CA THR A 173 15.76 -10.55 -71.38
C THR A 173 14.64 -9.73 -70.75
N LEU A 174 15.07 -9.07 -69.66
CA LEU A 174 14.78 -7.69 -69.20
C LEU A 174 13.37 -7.14 -69.47
N ALA A 175 12.71 -6.68 -68.42
CA ALA A 175 12.83 -5.28 -67.98
C ALA A 175 11.68 -4.89 -67.01
N SER A 176 12.07 -4.20 -65.94
CA SER A 176 11.38 -3.10 -65.27
C SER A 176 9.90 -2.82 -65.58
N SER A 177 9.07 -2.59 -64.55
CA SER A 177 8.86 -1.23 -64.02
C SER A 177 7.89 -1.17 -62.83
N SER A 178 8.21 -0.23 -61.94
CA SER A 178 7.32 0.77 -61.32
C SER A 178 6.11 0.36 -60.45
N VAL A 179 6.22 0.72 -59.16
CA VAL A 179 5.39 1.71 -58.43
C VAL A 179 3.86 1.55 -58.53
N ASP A 180 3.16 1.29 -57.42
CA ASP A 180 2.52 2.32 -56.58
C ASP A 180 1.85 1.69 -55.33
N PRO A 181 1.77 2.39 -54.18
CA PRO A 181 1.17 1.92 -52.94
C PRO A 181 -0.28 2.41 -52.78
N SER A 182 -1.11 1.64 -52.08
CA SER A 182 -2.33 2.18 -51.49
C SER A 182 -2.70 1.46 -50.20
N GLN A 183 -2.58 2.24 -49.13
CA GLN A 183 -3.46 2.33 -47.96
C GLN A 183 -4.56 1.26 -47.81
N LYS A 184 -4.59 0.59 -46.67
CA LYS A 184 -5.28 1.09 -45.46
C LYS A 184 -4.83 0.30 -44.22
#